data_AF-A0A351TKP1-F1
#
_entry.id   AF-A0A351TKP1-F1
#
_cell.length_a   1.000
_cell.length_b   1.000
_cell.length_c   1.000
_cell.angle_alpha   90.00
_cell.angle_beta   90.00
_cell.angle_gamma   90.00
#
_symmetry.space_group_name_H-M   'P 1'
#
loop_
_entity.id
_entity.type
_entity.pdbx_description
1 polymer ?
#
loop_
_entity_poly.entity_id
_entity_poly.type
_entity_poly.pdbx_seq_one_letter_code
_entity_poly.pdbx_strand_id
1 'polypeptide(L)'
;MITFSDWQWGDGTLLQELCPEFRLIPDEDGNEYPAERQRVGLITLSITKNAQDDTFLDLTSIAFESGAWGNQFDMELMYLLNPQLERLRLQLEEGESREIIFPMTMLDTQFAEKDWERIDERPFYVVLEYYPEKVQFQCGK
;
A
#
# COMPACT_ATOMS: atom_id res chain seq x y z
N MET A 1 -18.48 -1.22 -5.26
CA MET A 1 -17.73 -0.06 -5.80
C MET A 1 -16.39 0.03 -5.09
N ILE A 2 -15.32 0.33 -5.82
CA ILE A 2 -13.95 0.49 -5.29
C ILE A 2 -13.47 1.88 -5.69
N THR A 3 -12.96 2.65 -4.72
CA THR A 3 -12.36 3.97 -4.94
C THR A 3 -11.10 4.13 -4.11
N PHE A 4 -10.17 4.96 -4.60
CA PHE A 4 -8.95 5.31 -3.90
C PHE A 4 -8.92 6.81 -3.61
N SER A 5 -8.58 7.20 -2.38
CA SER A 5 -8.53 8.59 -1.91
C SER A 5 -7.38 8.81 -0.94
N ASP A 6 -7.23 10.07 -0.50
CA ASP A 6 -6.36 10.47 0.62
C ASP A 6 -4.91 10.03 0.45
N TRP A 7 -4.39 10.17 -0.77
CA TRP A 7 -2.99 9.89 -1.07
C TRP A 7 -2.04 10.73 -0.22
N GLN A 8 -1.22 10.06 0.56
CA GLN A 8 -0.11 10.65 1.30
C GLN A 8 1.20 10.09 0.77
N TRP A 9 2.21 10.95 0.66
CA TRP A 9 3.53 10.60 0.16
C TRP A 9 4.60 11.29 1.00
N GLY A 10 5.58 10.53 1.46
CA GLY A 10 6.66 11.03 2.28
C GLY A 10 7.80 10.03 2.42
N ASP A 11 8.72 10.31 3.33
CA ASP A 11 9.79 9.40 3.70
C ASP A 11 9.38 8.51 4.89
N GLY A 12 10.33 7.80 5.50
CA GLY A 12 10.06 6.92 6.65
C GLY A 12 9.50 7.63 7.88
N THR A 13 9.63 8.96 8.00
CA THR A 13 9.08 9.71 9.15
C THR A 13 7.56 9.62 9.21
N LEU A 14 6.88 9.48 8.06
CA LEU A 14 5.44 9.27 7.99
C LEU A 14 5.00 8.02 8.79
N LEU A 15 5.76 6.94 8.71
CA LEU A 15 5.47 5.71 9.47
C LEU A 15 5.87 5.83 10.93
N GLN A 16 6.95 6.52 11.24
CA GLN A 16 7.37 6.76 12.63
C GLN A 16 6.31 7.56 13.41
N GLU A 17 5.61 8.48 12.75
CA GLU A 17 4.52 9.25 13.34
C GLU A 17 3.23 8.41 13.51
N LEU A 18 2.86 7.63 12.50
CA LEU A 18 1.60 6.88 12.49
C LEU A 18 1.67 5.54 13.25
N CYS A 19 2.80 4.87 13.17
CA CYS A 19 3.04 3.53 13.70
C CYS A 19 4.45 3.47 14.32
N PRO A 20 4.68 4.12 15.48
CA PRO A 20 6.02 4.26 16.07
C PRO A 20 6.65 2.93 16.51
N GLU A 21 5.88 1.84 16.57
CA GLU A 21 6.36 0.48 16.87
C GLU A 21 6.82 -0.27 15.61
N PHE A 22 6.38 0.15 14.42
CA PHE A 22 6.73 -0.50 13.18
C PHE A 22 8.17 -0.18 12.78
N ARG A 23 8.90 -1.16 12.27
CA ARG A 23 10.25 -1.01 11.75
C ARG A 23 10.34 -1.69 10.39
N LEU A 24 10.68 -0.91 9.34
CA LEU A 24 11.07 -1.53 8.08
C LEU A 24 12.35 -2.35 8.31
N ILE A 25 12.42 -3.50 7.64
CA ILE A 25 13.45 -4.54 7.83
C ILE A 25 14.82 -3.90 8.12
N PRO A 26 15.44 -4.27 9.25
CA PRO A 26 16.70 -3.66 9.66
C PRO A 26 17.80 -3.91 8.63
N ASP A 27 18.82 -3.05 8.61
CA ASP A 27 20.00 -3.29 7.80
C ASP A 27 20.73 -4.59 8.20
N GLU A 28 21.76 -4.98 7.45
CA GLU A 28 22.52 -6.22 7.71
C GLU A 28 23.10 -6.28 9.14
N ASP A 29 23.23 -5.13 9.81
CA ASP A 29 23.77 -4.97 11.16
C ASP A 29 22.67 -4.90 12.24
N GLY A 30 21.38 -5.02 11.86
CA GLY A 30 20.26 -4.99 12.78
C GLY A 30 19.78 -3.59 13.18
N ASN A 31 20.29 -2.53 12.54
CA ASN A 31 19.87 -1.16 12.80
C ASN A 31 18.59 -0.81 12.02
N GLU A 32 17.82 0.12 12.57
CA GLU A 32 16.68 0.70 11.87
C GLU A 32 17.16 1.39 10.58
N TYR A 33 16.48 1.09 9.48
CA TYR A 33 16.80 1.68 8.19
C TYR A 33 16.53 3.20 8.21
N PRO A 34 17.45 4.07 7.75
CA PRO A 34 17.27 5.52 7.87
C PRO A 34 16.00 6.02 7.15
N ALA A 35 15.21 6.86 7.81
CA ALA A 35 13.90 7.30 7.31
C ALA A 35 14.01 8.00 5.94
N GLU A 36 15.03 8.82 5.75
CA GLU A 36 15.30 9.60 4.53
C GLU A 36 15.66 8.73 3.31
N ARG A 37 16.12 7.50 3.57
CA ARG A 37 16.43 6.48 2.54
C ARG A 37 15.23 5.61 2.20
N GLN A 38 14.07 5.95 2.75
CA GLN A 38 12.80 5.29 2.48
C GLN A 38 11.86 6.25 1.77
N ARG A 39 10.89 5.66 1.07
CA ARG A 39 9.69 6.35 0.61
C ARG A 39 8.48 5.54 0.99
N VAL A 40 7.46 6.26 1.42
CA VAL A 40 6.21 5.72 1.94
C VAL A 40 5.07 6.42 1.23
N GLY A 41 4.19 5.61 0.65
CA GLY A 41 2.90 6.03 0.14
C GLY A 41 1.78 5.41 0.96
N LEU A 42 0.80 6.20 1.38
CA LEU A 42 -0.42 5.69 2.02
C LEU A 42 -1.62 6.10 1.17
N ILE A 43 -2.52 5.16 0.91
CA ILE A 43 -3.75 5.43 0.16
C ILE A 43 -4.93 4.77 0.82
N THR A 44 -6.06 5.47 0.90
CA THR A 44 -7.30 4.90 1.43
C THR A 44 -8.05 4.20 0.30
N LEU A 45 -8.25 2.91 0.45
CA LEU A 45 -9.22 2.12 -0.32
C LEU A 45 -10.58 2.23 0.37
N SER A 46 -11.58 2.77 -0.31
CA SER A 46 -12.98 2.64 0.08
C SER A 46 -13.65 1.60 -0.79
N ILE A 47 -14.28 0.60 -0.15
CA ILE A 47 -15.02 -0.46 -0.82
C ILE A 47 -16.44 -0.55 -0.27
N THR A 48 -17.42 -0.55 -1.16
CA THR A 48 -18.83 -0.79 -0.85
C THR A 48 -19.31 -2.02 -1.61
N LYS A 49 -19.99 -2.96 -0.94
CA LYS A 49 -20.59 -4.10 -1.63
C LYS A 49 -21.97 -3.73 -2.17
N ASN A 50 -22.18 -3.98 -3.46
CA ASN A 50 -23.37 -3.51 -4.18
C ASN A 50 -24.40 -4.61 -4.44
N ALA A 51 -24.12 -5.86 -4.05
CA ALA A 51 -25.01 -6.99 -4.28
C ALA A 51 -24.86 -8.00 -3.13
N GLN A 52 -25.97 -8.64 -2.77
CA GLN A 52 -25.97 -9.78 -1.86
C GLN A 52 -25.47 -11.04 -2.58
N ASP A 53 -24.23 -11.41 -2.30
CA ASP A 53 -23.58 -12.64 -2.79
C ASP A 53 -22.50 -13.11 -1.80
N ASP A 54 -21.82 -14.22 -2.09
CA ASP A 54 -20.73 -14.78 -1.27
C ASP A 54 -19.33 -14.31 -1.72
N THR A 55 -19.27 -13.31 -2.59
CA THR A 55 -17.99 -12.79 -3.08
C THR A 55 -17.24 -12.06 -1.96
N PHE A 56 -15.92 -12.10 -2.06
CA PHE A 56 -14.98 -11.43 -1.18
C PHE A 56 -13.93 -10.70 -2.01
N LEU A 57 -13.39 -9.61 -1.46
CA LEU A 57 -12.20 -8.98 -2.00
C LEU A 57 -10.98 -9.63 -1.36
N ASP A 58 -10.09 -10.18 -2.18
CA ASP A 58 -8.77 -10.64 -1.72
C ASP A 58 -7.80 -9.45 -1.74
N LEU A 59 -7.48 -8.90 -0.58
CA LEU A 59 -6.59 -7.76 -0.46
C LEU A 59 -5.19 -8.07 -1.02
N THR A 60 -4.77 -9.34 -1.06
CA THR A 60 -3.47 -9.75 -1.63
C THR A 60 -3.40 -9.64 -3.15
N SER A 61 -4.54 -9.41 -3.82
CA SER A 61 -4.59 -9.08 -5.26
C SER A 61 -4.22 -7.62 -5.55
N ILE A 62 -4.03 -6.82 -4.50
CA ILE A 62 -3.68 -5.40 -4.60
C ILE A 62 -2.18 -5.24 -4.41
N ALA A 63 -1.55 -4.57 -5.36
CA ALA A 63 -0.13 -4.25 -5.34
C ALA A 63 0.11 -2.80 -5.79
N PHE A 64 1.34 -2.35 -5.65
CA PHE A 64 1.80 -1.09 -6.19
C PHE A 64 2.79 -1.33 -7.33
N GLU A 65 2.68 -0.53 -8.38
CA GLU A 65 3.57 -0.59 -9.52
C GLU A 65 4.05 0.79 -9.94
N SER A 66 5.26 0.81 -10.49
CA SER A 66 5.76 1.92 -11.27
C SER A 66 6.79 1.42 -12.27
N GLY A 67 6.48 1.47 -13.57
CA GLY A 67 7.38 0.94 -14.61
C GLY A 67 7.69 -0.54 -14.40
N ALA A 68 8.98 -0.89 -14.32
CA ALA A 68 9.43 -2.27 -14.05
C ALA A 68 9.48 -2.63 -12.55
N TRP A 69 9.21 -1.67 -11.66
CA TRP A 69 9.14 -1.92 -10.22
C TRP A 69 7.71 -2.25 -9.84
N GLY A 70 7.54 -3.25 -8.97
CA GLY A 70 6.27 -3.55 -8.34
C GLY A 70 6.50 -4.23 -7.00
N ASN A 71 5.65 -3.91 -6.03
CA ASN A 71 5.71 -4.50 -4.70
C ASN A 71 4.31 -4.60 -4.09
N GLN A 72 4.12 -5.59 -3.22
CA GLN A 72 2.93 -5.64 -2.36
C GLN A 72 3.15 -4.81 -1.08
N PHE A 73 2.10 -4.72 -0.26
CA PHE A 73 2.17 -4.11 1.05
C PHE A 73 2.92 -5.02 2.05
N ASP A 74 3.54 -4.40 3.06
CA ASP A 74 4.04 -5.12 4.22
C ASP A 74 2.86 -5.58 5.10
N MET A 75 2.83 -6.86 5.47
CA MET A 75 1.69 -7.42 6.22
C MET A 75 1.57 -6.87 7.64
N GLU A 76 2.68 -6.67 8.34
CA GLU A 76 2.64 -6.15 9.71
C GLU A 76 2.13 -4.71 9.70
N LEU A 77 2.67 -3.88 8.81
CA LEU A 77 2.21 -2.51 8.65
C LEU A 77 0.74 -2.43 8.23
N MET A 78 0.29 -3.34 7.36
CA MET A 78 -1.11 -3.40 6.94
C MET A 78 -2.06 -3.60 8.12
N TYR A 79 -1.74 -4.50 9.05
CA TYR A 79 -2.55 -4.72 10.24
C TYR A 79 -2.42 -3.60 11.28
N LEU A 80 -1.25 -2.98 11.42
CA LEU A 80 -1.05 -1.84 12.30
C LEU A 80 -1.88 -0.62 11.86
N LEU A 81 -1.92 -0.34 10.56
CA LEU A 81 -2.73 0.74 9.99
C LEU A 81 -4.23 0.43 9.99
N ASN A 82 -4.60 -0.85 10.03
CA ASN A 82 -5.98 -1.30 9.93
C ASN A 82 -6.32 -2.32 11.03
N PRO A 83 -6.36 -1.92 12.32
CA PRO A 83 -6.61 -2.83 13.43
C PRO A 83 -7.99 -3.51 13.39
N GLN A 84 -8.91 -3.01 12.57
CA GLN A 84 -10.22 -3.60 12.28
C GLN A 84 -10.17 -4.80 11.32
N LEU A 85 -9.05 -5.02 10.62
CA LEU A 85 -8.89 -6.15 9.72
C LEU A 85 -8.59 -7.43 10.51
N GLU A 86 -9.46 -8.42 10.39
CA GLU A 86 -9.22 -9.76 10.95
C GLU A 86 -8.51 -10.69 9.94
N ARG A 87 -8.66 -10.41 8.64
CA ARG A 87 -8.19 -11.25 7.54
C ARG A 87 -8.07 -10.44 6.25
N LEU A 88 -7.22 -10.90 5.35
CA LEU A 88 -7.01 -10.28 4.02
C LEU A 88 -8.08 -10.66 2.98
N ARG A 89 -8.98 -11.60 3.32
CA ARG A 89 -10.19 -11.87 2.53
C ARG A 89 -11.36 -11.10 3.11
N LEU A 90 -11.64 -9.94 2.52
CA LEU A 90 -12.67 -9.03 2.98
C LEU A 90 -14.05 -9.51 2.50
N GLN A 91 -14.86 -9.98 3.44
CA GLN A 91 -16.27 -10.25 3.23
C GLN A 91 -17.07 -9.06 3.76
N LEU A 92 -18.02 -8.61 2.95
CA LEU A 92 -18.95 -7.53 3.25
C LEU A 92 -20.38 -8.01 3.00
N GLU A 93 -21.34 -7.39 3.67
CA GLU A 93 -22.78 -7.50 3.38
C GLU A 93 -23.20 -6.48 2.33
N GLU A 94 -24.34 -6.69 1.64
CA GLU A 94 -24.86 -5.70 0.68
C GLU A 94 -25.09 -4.34 1.36
N GLY A 95 -24.55 -3.28 0.77
CA GLY A 95 -24.58 -1.93 1.31
C GLY A 95 -23.52 -1.64 2.39
N GLU A 96 -22.80 -2.66 2.89
CA GLU A 96 -21.68 -2.43 3.80
C GLU A 96 -20.53 -1.75 3.06
N SER A 97 -19.92 -0.77 3.73
CA SER A 97 -18.75 -0.04 3.25
C SER A 97 -17.62 -0.14 4.26
N ARG A 98 -16.39 -0.27 3.77
CA ARG A 98 -15.18 -0.26 4.59
C ARG A 98 -14.10 0.60 3.96
N GLU A 99 -13.30 1.19 4.84
CA GLU A 99 -12.10 1.94 4.48
C GLU A 99 -10.88 1.18 5.01
N ILE A 100 -9.86 1.10 4.16
CA ILE A 100 -8.62 0.38 4.41
C ILE A 100 -7.46 1.23 3.91
N ILE A 101 -6.48 1.51 4.76
CA ILE A 101 -5.26 2.22 4.38
C ILE A 101 -4.26 1.21 3.84
N PHE A 102 -3.89 1.33 2.56
CA PHE A 102 -2.87 0.50 1.92
C PHE A 102 -1.51 1.18 1.98
N PRO A 103 -0.49 0.54 2.58
CA PRO A 103 0.86 1.06 2.60
C PRO A 103 1.70 0.58 1.41
N MET A 104 2.36 1.52 0.76
CA MET A 104 3.46 1.30 -0.18
C MET A 104 4.76 1.70 0.49
N THR A 105 5.71 0.79 0.60
CA THR A 105 7.04 1.06 1.17
C THR A 105 8.13 0.74 0.16
N MET A 106 9.14 1.60 0.13
CA MET A 106 10.29 1.50 -0.77
C MET A 106 11.57 1.86 -0.05
N LEU A 107 12.63 1.14 -0.40
CA LEU A 107 14.00 1.38 0.04
C LEU A 107 14.86 1.79 -1.15
N ASP A 108 15.82 2.70 -0.93
CA ASP A 108 16.73 3.12 -2.00
C ASP A 108 17.51 1.96 -2.64
N THR A 109 17.79 0.90 -1.88
CA THR A 109 18.49 -0.31 -2.32
C THR A 109 17.74 -1.10 -3.38
N GLN A 110 16.44 -0.86 -3.54
CA GLN A 110 15.61 -1.47 -4.58
C GLN A 110 15.76 -0.78 -5.94
N PHE A 111 16.44 0.37 -5.99
CA PHE A 111 16.56 1.22 -7.18
C PHE A 111 18.02 1.51 -7.49
N ALA A 112 18.31 1.84 -8.75
CA ALA A 112 19.57 2.49 -9.08
C ALA A 112 19.57 3.93 -8.54
N GLU A 113 20.73 4.43 -8.11
CA GLU A 113 20.88 5.77 -7.53
C GLU A 113 20.20 6.87 -8.35
N LYS A 114 20.45 6.92 -9.66
CA LYS A 114 19.83 7.88 -10.60
C LYS A 114 18.30 7.83 -10.65
N ASP A 115 17.71 6.65 -10.37
CA ASP A 115 16.26 6.44 -10.38
C ASP A 115 15.67 6.82 -9.02
N TRP A 116 16.42 6.58 -7.93
CA TRP A 116 16.06 6.98 -6.57
C TRP A 116 16.05 8.50 -6.38
N GLU A 117 17.06 9.20 -6.91
CA GLU A 117 17.13 10.67 -6.87
C GLU A 117 15.89 11.36 -7.48
N ARG A 118 15.17 10.66 -8.34
CA ARG A 118 13.97 11.14 -9.05
C ARG A 118 12.71 10.37 -8.66
N ILE A 119 12.75 9.64 -7.55
CA ILE A 119 11.63 8.79 -7.12
C ILE A 119 10.35 9.60 -6.89
N ASP A 120 10.49 10.83 -6.39
CA ASP A 120 9.39 11.75 -6.10
C ASP A 120 8.71 12.30 -7.38
N GLU A 121 9.35 12.19 -8.53
CA GLU A 121 8.79 12.59 -9.85
C GLU A 121 8.05 11.44 -10.54
N ARG A 122 8.17 10.22 -10.02
CA ARG A 122 7.72 9.00 -10.68
C ARG A 122 6.22 8.78 -10.45
N PRO A 123 5.44 8.40 -11.48
CA PRO A 123 4.05 8.01 -11.26
C PRO A 123 3.99 6.63 -10.60
N PHE A 124 3.20 6.51 -9.54
CA PHE A 124 2.89 5.24 -8.88
C PHE A 124 1.44 4.86 -9.13
N TYR A 125 1.17 3.57 -9.14
CA TYR A 125 -0.15 3.03 -9.40
C TYR A 125 -0.52 2.00 -8.34
N VAL A 126 -1.76 2.07 -7.84
CA VAL A 126 -2.40 0.91 -7.22
C VAL A 126 -2.90 0.00 -8.34
N VAL A 127 -2.64 -1.29 -8.19
CA VAL A 127 -2.97 -2.30 -9.19
C VAL A 127 -3.86 -3.34 -8.55
N LEU A 128 -5.02 -3.59 -9.17
CA LEU A 128 -5.88 -4.73 -8.86
C LEU A 128 -5.69 -5.77 -9.95
N GLU A 129 -5.22 -6.95 -9.58
CA GLU A 129 -4.95 -8.03 -10.51
C GLU A 129 -5.86 -9.23 -10.25
N TYR A 130 -6.83 -9.42 -11.13
CA TYR A 130 -7.77 -10.54 -11.13
C TYR A 130 -7.80 -11.16 -12.51
N TYR A 131 -7.15 -12.31 -12.71
CA TYR A 131 -7.06 -12.93 -14.03
C TYR A 131 -8.44 -13.04 -14.73
N PRO A 132 -8.57 -12.60 -16.00
CA PRO A 132 -7.52 -12.08 -16.89
C PRO A 132 -7.34 -10.55 -16.85
N GLU A 133 -8.05 -9.85 -15.97
CA GLU A 133 -8.09 -8.39 -15.90
C GLU A 133 -7.03 -7.82 -14.94
N LYS A 134 -6.43 -6.71 -15.37
CA LYS A 134 -5.52 -5.91 -14.56
C LYS A 134 -5.94 -4.45 -14.68
N VAL A 135 -6.28 -3.83 -13.55
CA VAL A 135 -6.74 -2.44 -13.49
C VAL A 135 -5.73 -1.62 -12.69
N GLN A 136 -5.35 -0.46 -13.22
CA GLN A 136 -4.38 0.44 -12.60
C GLN A 136 -5.04 1.79 -12.26
N PHE A 137 -4.76 2.30 -11.06
CA PHE A 137 -5.21 3.58 -10.56
C PHE A 137 -3.99 4.42 -10.22
N GLN A 138 -3.83 5.59 -10.83
CA GLN A 138 -2.68 6.45 -10.55
C GLN A 138 -2.82 7.10 -9.17
N CYS A 139 -1.78 7.00 -8.34
CA CYS A 139 -1.70 7.67 -7.04
C CYS A 139 -1.48 9.20 -7.20
N GLY A 140 -2.07 9.99 -6.31
CA GLY A 140 -1.81 11.43 -6.21
C GLY A 140 -2.40 12.31 -7.32
N LYS A 141 -3.43 11.83 -8.02
CA LYS A 141 -4.21 12.62 -9.00
C LYS A 141 -5.69 12.61 -8.67
#